data_AF-A0AA39HF97-F1
#
_entry.id   AF-A0AA39HF97-F1
#
_cell.length_a   1.000
_cell.length_b   1.000
_cell.length_c   1.000
_cell.angle_alpha   90.00
_cell.angle_beta   90.00
_cell.angle_gamma   90.00
#
_symmetry.space_group_name_H-M   'P 1'
#
loop_
_entity.id
_entity.type
_entity.pdbx_description
1 polymer ?
#
loop_
_entity_poly.entity_id
_entity_poly.type
_entity_poly.pdbx_seq_one_letter_code
_entity_poly.pdbx_strand_id
1 'polypeptide(L)'
;MSSFPGRLRESDEISIDQFSGTNLSSSVFFLSHCHHDHMVGLGSAAFLNALRSEDRPLFCHPITKQLLLHDPRRRYNQLEPFIVTREVEAPFTIFSDGAPLAKVTFLGAKHCPGSVMILFEFDLGQNVLYTGDFRLARKDWLAFSSLRLSPLSARFKPIDSLYFDSTFCSEESRQIQSREQCKHLLLRVVKEWLSRRPKNKVLIWSYANYGHEFILKSLWKALRMKIHVAAERLRTYKSCGSKFADFATADAEETRLHGCVYWAHEEEEDKVTRRQVLGCSGCSAGDEAVMVVKLSMMWFSLQKGVSSLNMVGYVQERFTRLQYSCHSSLTEVEEAFRILRPKRAYPNVVGRGINGQKIANHFRPFLNRSTTIRAPVLRGLGAKPLRNHPVQKNPSGFSEYLRVAENVAGRECKKLDLLMCKLRQNSIERMKE
;
A
#
# COMPACT_ATOMS: atom_id res chain seq x y z
N MET A 1 7.76 -0.54 -0.01
CA MET A 1 8.79 -0.76 1.02
C MET A 1 9.17 0.58 1.59
N SER A 2 8.52 0.91 2.70
CA SER A 2 8.88 2.04 3.53
C SER A 2 10.38 2.03 3.87
N SER A 3 10.96 3.23 3.86
CA SER A 3 12.33 3.55 4.27
C SER A 3 12.34 4.46 5.50
N PHE A 4 11.16 4.81 6.02
CA PHE A 4 11.03 5.55 7.26
C PHE A 4 11.57 4.71 8.42
N PRO A 5 12.50 5.25 9.25
CA PRO A 5 13.22 4.44 10.25
C PRO A 5 12.40 4.11 11.49
N GLY A 6 11.18 4.64 11.61
CA GLY A 6 10.28 4.42 12.73
C GLY A 6 10.06 5.66 13.58
N ARG A 7 11.03 6.55 13.69
CA ARG A 7 10.98 7.72 14.59
C ARG A 7 10.74 9.03 13.88
N LEU A 8 9.94 9.88 14.51
CA LEU A 8 9.79 11.27 14.12
C LEU A 8 11.04 12.05 14.57
N ARG A 9 11.46 13.06 13.82
CA ARG A 9 12.55 13.96 14.24
C ARG A 9 12.16 14.82 15.44
N GLU A 10 10.87 14.97 15.68
CA GLU A 10 10.29 15.73 16.77
C GLU A 10 10.21 14.95 18.08
N SER A 11 10.34 13.61 18.06
CA SER A 11 10.23 12.76 19.25
C SER A 11 10.93 11.42 19.06
N ASP A 12 11.88 11.11 19.95
CA ASP A 12 12.52 9.79 20.05
C ASP A 12 11.68 8.78 20.87
N GLU A 13 10.64 9.27 21.55
CA GLU A 13 9.74 8.48 22.40
C GLU A 13 8.63 7.77 21.60
N ILE A 14 8.45 8.14 20.33
CA ILE A 14 7.40 7.63 19.45
C ILE A 14 8.01 6.82 18.31
N SER A 15 7.57 5.56 18.16
CA SER A 15 7.89 4.71 17.01
C SER A 15 6.63 4.33 16.22
N ILE A 16 6.71 4.41 14.89
CA ILE A 16 5.60 4.17 13.95
C ILE A 16 6.08 3.21 12.86
N ASP A 17 5.36 2.12 12.62
CA ASP A 17 5.57 1.16 11.51
C ASP A 17 6.97 0.48 11.44
N GLN A 18 7.75 0.57 12.51
CA GLN A 18 9.04 -0.10 12.65
C GLN A 18 9.28 -0.42 14.13
N PHE A 19 9.46 -1.71 14.42
CA PHE A 19 9.40 -2.27 15.78
C PHE A 19 10.66 -3.07 16.13
N SER A 20 11.80 -2.65 15.58
CA SER A 20 13.09 -3.32 15.77
C SER A 20 14.22 -2.32 16.01
N GLY A 21 15.35 -2.84 16.53
CA GLY A 21 16.56 -2.07 16.76
C GLY A 21 16.35 -0.96 17.79
N THR A 22 16.78 0.25 17.45
CA THR A 22 16.69 1.41 18.36
C THR A 22 15.25 1.74 18.73
N ASN A 23 14.26 1.47 17.86
CA ASN A 23 12.84 1.70 18.12
C ASN A 23 12.33 0.99 19.39
N LEU A 24 12.98 -0.10 19.80
CA LEU A 24 12.61 -0.82 21.02
C LEU A 24 12.76 0.02 22.30
N SER A 25 13.44 1.17 22.25
CA SER A 25 13.55 2.08 23.40
C SER A 25 12.47 3.18 23.43
N SER A 26 11.51 3.20 22.50
CA SER A 26 10.45 4.20 22.47
C SER A 26 9.33 3.85 23.46
N SER A 27 8.74 4.86 24.08
CA SER A 27 7.70 4.73 25.12
C SER A 27 6.32 4.40 24.52
N VAL A 28 6.05 4.85 23.29
CA VAL A 28 4.75 4.67 22.62
C VAL A 28 4.95 4.19 21.18
N PHE A 29 4.13 3.21 20.77
CA PHE A 29 4.17 2.63 19.43
C PHE A 29 2.89 2.87 18.65
N PHE A 30 3.00 2.98 17.33
CA PHE A 30 1.88 3.10 16.41
C PHE A 30 2.02 2.15 15.22
N LEU A 31 0.90 1.57 14.79
CA LEU A 31 0.81 0.85 13.52
C LEU A 31 -0.24 1.51 12.63
N SER A 32 0.20 2.06 11.50
CA SER A 32 -0.66 2.75 10.54
C SER A 32 -1.56 1.77 9.78
N HIS A 33 -1.04 0.60 9.39
CA HIS A 33 -1.80 -0.45 8.68
C HIS A 33 -1.06 -1.81 8.64
N CYS A 34 -1.80 -2.89 8.32
CA CYS A 34 -1.28 -4.26 8.30
C CYS A 34 -0.62 -4.67 6.98
N HIS A 35 0.43 -3.97 6.53
CA HIS A 35 1.32 -4.45 5.46
C HIS A 35 2.70 -4.79 5.99
N HIS A 36 3.33 -5.81 5.39
CA HIS A 36 4.55 -6.42 5.91
C HIS A 36 5.72 -5.44 6.08
N ASP A 37 5.91 -4.53 5.13
CA ASP A 37 6.97 -3.53 5.16
C ASP A 37 6.76 -2.41 6.19
N HIS A 38 5.59 -2.38 6.85
CA HIS A 38 5.25 -1.51 7.97
C HIS A 38 5.14 -2.28 9.31
N MET A 39 5.45 -3.57 9.30
CA MET A 39 5.33 -4.47 10.47
C MET A 39 6.66 -5.12 10.84
N VAL A 40 7.78 -4.55 10.37
CA VAL A 40 9.12 -5.08 10.61
C VAL A 40 9.40 -5.08 12.11
N GLY A 41 9.74 -6.25 12.66
CA GLY A 41 9.98 -6.44 14.10
C GLY A 41 8.73 -6.65 14.95
N LEU A 42 7.52 -6.42 14.42
CA LEU A 42 6.27 -6.42 15.20
C LEU A 42 5.98 -7.77 15.88
N GLY A 43 6.31 -8.87 15.20
CA GLY A 43 6.12 -10.24 15.73
C GLY A 43 7.32 -10.78 16.51
N SER A 44 8.32 -9.95 16.81
CA SER A 44 9.55 -10.42 17.45
C SER A 44 9.40 -10.53 18.97
N ALA A 45 10.09 -11.50 19.57
CA ALA A 45 10.16 -11.64 21.02
C ALA A 45 10.78 -10.39 21.69
N ALA A 46 11.75 -9.74 21.03
CA ALA A 46 12.37 -8.52 21.52
C ALA A 46 11.36 -7.37 21.65
N PHE A 47 10.48 -7.19 20.65
CA PHE A 47 9.43 -6.19 20.71
C PHE A 47 8.40 -6.50 21.80
N LEU A 48 7.94 -7.75 21.88
CA LEU A 48 7.01 -8.16 22.93
C LEU A 48 7.58 -7.94 24.35
N ASN A 49 8.86 -8.21 24.56
CA ASN A 49 9.53 -7.96 25.82
C ASN A 49 9.60 -6.45 26.15
N ALA A 50 9.87 -5.60 25.14
CA ALA A 50 9.88 -4.16 25.31
C ALA A 50 8.49 -3.59 25.68
N LEU A 51 7.40 -4.17 25.15
CA LEU A 51 6.05 -3.79 25.56
C LEU A 51 5.77 -4.22 27.01
N ARG A 52 6.16 -5.44 27.37
CA ARG A 52 5.93 -6.02 28.72
C ARG A 52 6.68 -5.31 29.83
N SER A 53 7.93 -4.94 29.61
CA SER A 53 8.81 -4.42 30.67
C SER A 53 8.32 -3.09 31.25
N GLU A 54 7.64 -2.29 30.43
CA GLU A 54 7.22 -0.92 30.78
C GLU A 54 5.75 -0.65 30.45
N ASP A 55 4.96 -1.70 30.23
CA ASP A 55 3.53 -1.63 29.85
C ASP A 55 3.25 -0.65 28.70
N ARG A 56 4.11 -0.68 27.68
CA ARG A 56 4.08 0.32 26.60
C ARG A 56 2.93 0.05 25.62
N PRO A 57 2.15 1.06 25.23
CA PRO A 57 1.01 0.87 24.35
C PRO A 57 1.40 0.81 22.87
N LEU A 58 0.70 -0.05 22.12
CA LEU A 58 0.67 -0.08 20.65
C LEU A 58 -0.67 0.46 20.15
N PHE A 59 -0.67 1.68 19.63
CA PHE A 59 -1.87 2.32 19.09
C PHE A 59 -2.13 1.94 17.64
N CYS A 60 -3.38 1.60 17.33
CA CYS A 60 -3.82 1.37 15.94
C CYS A 60 -5.34 1.54 15.78
N HIS A 61 -5.82 1.47 14.55
CA HIS A 61 -7.25 1.49 14.26
C HIS A 61 -7.93 0.16 14.69
N PRO A 62 -9.21 0.15 15.13
CA PRO A 62 -9.92 -1.09 15.51
C PRO A 62 -9.87 -2.20 14.45
N ILE A 63 -10.05 -1.84 13.17
CA ILE A 63 -9.89 -2.80 12.06
C ILE A 63 -8.46 -3.36 12.01
N THR A 64 -7.43 -2.53 12.19
CA THR A 64 -6.03 -2.98 12.23
C THR A 64 -5.80 -3.99 13.37
N LYS A 65 -6.35 -3.75 14.57
CA LYS A 65 -6.35 -4.75 15.66
C LYS A 65 -6.96 -6.08 15.21
N GLN A 66 -8.15 -6.06 14.60
CA GLN A 66 -8.80 -7.28 14.13
C GLN A 66 -7.98 -8.02 13.07
N LEU A 67 -7.34 -7.29 12.14
CA LEU A 67 -6.46 -7.89 11.14
C LEU A 67 -5.21 -8.53 11.77
N LEU A 68 -4.65 -7.94 12.83
CA LEU A 68 -3.49 -8.50 13.55
C LEU A 68 -3.85 -9.77 14.31
N LEU A 69 -4.91 -9.74 15.12
CA LEU A 69 -5.30 -10.85 16.00
C LEU A 69 -5.89 -12.05 15.23
N HIS A 70 -6.34 -11.80 14.00
CA HIS A 70 -6.78 -12.83 13.06
C HIS A 70 -5.78 -13.04 11.92
N ASP A 71 -4.49 -12.75 12.15
CA ASP A 71 -3.43 -13.25 11.29
C ASP A 71 -3.50 -14.78 11.23
N PRO A 72 -3.49 -15.41 10.03
CA PRO A 72 -3.67 -16.86 9.91
C PRO A 72 -2.65 -17.70 10.71
N ARG A 73 -1.49 -17.13 11.03
CA ARG A 73 -0.42 -17.77 11.80
C ARG A 73 -0.45 -17.39 13.28
N ARG A 74 -1.39 -16.56 13.69
CA ARG A 74 -1.53 -16.07 15.08
C ARG A 74 -0.26 -15.40 15.63
N ARG A 75 0.57 -14.82 14.74
CA ARG A 75 1.87 -14.23 15.09
C ARG A 75 1.77 -13.07 16.08
N TYR A 76 0.62 -12.39 16.09
CA TYR A 76 0.44 -11.14 16.81
C TYR A 76 -0.52 -11.25 17.99
N ASN A 77 -1.04 -12.44 18.28
CA ASN A 77 -2.06 -12.63 19.33
C ASN A 77 -1.55 -12.19 20.72
N GLN A 78 -0.26 -12.40 20.99
CA GLN A 78 0.36 -12.01 22.26
C GLN A 78 0.46 -10.50 22.45
N LEU A 79 0.25 -9.70 21.40
CA LEU A 79 0.22 -8.24 21.48
C LEU A 79 -1.11 -7.70 22.00
N GLU A 80 -2.18 -8.51 22.04
CA GLU A 80 -3.54 -8.06 22.38
C GLU A 80 -3.62 -7.20 23.66
N PRO A 81 -2.96 -7.55 24.78
CA PRO A 81 -3.03 -6.76 26.00
C PRO A 81 -2.48 -5.33 25.84
N PHE A 82 -1.54 -5.13 24.91
CA PHE A 82 -0.84 -3.86 24.68
C PHE A 82 -1.50 -3.02 23.57
N ILE A 83 -2.45 -3.57 22.83
CA ILE A 83 -3.08 -2.87 21.71
C ILE A 83 -4.18 -1.92 22.20
N VAL A 84 -3.96 -0.63 22.01
CA VAL A 84 -4.94 0.43 22.32
C VAL A 84 -5.55 0.96 21.03
N THR A 85 -6.85 0.74 20.84
CA THR A 85 -7.52 1.15 19.60
C THR A 85 -8.10 2.57 19.68
N ARG A 86 -8.01 3.31 18.58
CA ARG A 86 -8.62 4.64 18.42
C ARG A 86 -9.31 4.79 17.08
N GLU A 87 -10.49 5.41 17.10
CA GLU A 87 -11.27 5.71 15.90
C GLU A 87 -10.66 6.89 15.11
N VAL A 88 -11.01 7.00 13.83
CA VAL A 88 -10.63 8.16 13.03
C VAL A 88 -11.40 9.41 13.48
N GLU A 89 -10.79 10.58 13.32
CA GLU A 89 -11.35 11.89 13.73
C GLU A 89 -11.72 11.95 15.23
N ALA A 90 -11.15 11.07 16.06
CA ALA A 90 -11.32 11.05 17.51
C ALA A 90 -9.97 11.36 18.20
N PRO A 91 -9.74 12.62 18.63
CA PRO A 91 -8.50 12.99 19.27
C PRO A 91 -8.30 12.33 20.64
N PHE A 92 -7.06 11.98 20.97
CA PHE A 92 -6.68 11.41 22.27
C PHE A 92 -5.28 11.88 22.67
N THR A 93 -4.99 11.93 23.97
CA THR A 93 -3.66 12.29 24.46
C THR A 93 -2.84 11.03 24.68
N ILE A 94 -1.56 11.07 24.29
CA ILE A 94 -0.55 10.10 24.68
C ILE A 94 0.36 10.70 25.74
N PHE A 95 0.91 9.83 26.59
CA PHE A 95 1.71 10.21 27.75
C PHE A 95 3.07 9.52 27.68
N SER A 96 4.09 10.15 28.23
CA SER A 96 5.39 9.56 28.52
C SER A 96 5.86 10.02 29.89
N ASP A 97 6.40 9.10 30.69
CA ASP A 97 6.83 9.36 32.07
C ASP A 97 5.80 10.10 32.93
N GLY A 98 4.51 9.81 32.73
CA GLY A 98 3.39 10.43 33.45
C GLY A 98 3.02 11.85 33.00
N ALA A 99 3.74 12.44 32.05
CA ALA A 99 3.43 13.74 31.46
C ALA A 99 2.75 13.59 30.08
N PRO A 100 1.83 14.50 29.70
CA PRO A 100 1.34 14.57 28.33
C PRO A 100 2.50 14.75 27.35
N LEU A 101 2.51 13.95 26.27
CA LEU A 101 3.53 14.01 25.22
C LEU A 101 2.98 14.68 23.96
N ALA A 102 1.79 14.25 23.51
CA ALA A 102 1.12 14.83 22.35
C ALA A 102 -0.37 14.52 22.36
N LYS A 103 -1.16 15.40 21.75
CA LYS A 103 -2.50 15.07 21.28
C LYS A 103 -2.42 14.42 19.90
N VAL A 104 -3.04 13.27 19.75
CA VAL A 104 -2.99 12.44 18.53
C VAL A 104 -4.37 12.29 17.94
N THR A 105 -4.48 12.34 16.61
CA THR A 105 -5.71 12.03 15.89
C THR A 105 -5.42 11.15 14.68
N PHE A 106 -6.16 10.06 14.54
CA PHE A 106 -6.11 9.24 13.33
C PHE A 106 -7.00 9.80 12.23
N LEU A 107 -6.52 9.78 10.99
CA LEU A 107 -7.26 10.19 9.79
C LEU A 107 -7.29 9.02 8.81
N GLY A 108 -8.42 8.76 8.15
CA GLY A 108 -8.50 7.61 7.23
C GLY A 108 -7.58 7.76 6.01
N ALA A 109 -6.59 6.87 5.83
CA ALA A 109 -5.61 6.97 4.73
C ALA A 109 -6.11 6.41 3.39
N LYS A 110 -7.25 5.69 3.41
CA LYS A 110 -7.86 5.02 2.24
C LYS A 110 -6.88 4.15 1.46
N HIS A 111 -5.84 3.59 2.09
CA HIS A 111 -4.89 2.70 1.45
C HIS A 111 -5.40 1.24 1.47
N CYS A 112 -5.75 0.74 2.65
CA CYS A 112 -6.35 -0.58 2.87
C CYS A 112 -7.31 -0.54 4.08
N PRO A 113 -8.08 -1.61 4.38
CA PRO A 113 -8.90 -1.68 5.59
C PRO A 113 -8.10 -1.35 6.85
N GLY A 114 -8.58 -0.37 7.63
CA GLY A 114 -7.93 0.07 8.87
C GLY A 114 -6.74 1.02 8.68
N SER A 115 -6.34 1.35 7.45
CA SER A 115 -5.20 2.25 7.23
C SER A 115 -5.48 3.68 7.72
N VAL A 116 -4.58 4.23 8.53
CA VAL A 116 -4.67 5.59 9.08
C VAL A 116 -3.42 6.42 8.81
N MET A 117 -3.60 7.71 8.59
CA MET A 117 -2.60 8.75 8.83
C MET A 117 -2.71 9.19 10.30
N ILE A 118 -1.63 9.73 10.85
CA ILE A 118 -1.53 10.08 12.26
C ILE A 118 -1.09 11.54 12.39
N LEU A 119 -1.97 12.38 12.91
CA LEU A 119 -1.68 13.77 13.27
C LEU A 119 -1.24 13.81 14.73
N PHE A 120 -0.05 14.35 14.98
CA PHE A 120 0.47 14.66 16.31
C PHE A 120 0.48 16.17 16.49
N GLU A 121 -0.08 16.63 17.61
CA GLU A 121 -0.05 18.01 18.09
C GLU A 121 0.73 17.98 19.41
N PHE A 122 2.02 18.30 19.34
CA PHE A 122 2.91 18.29 20.51
C PHE A 122 2.70 19.53 21.38
N ASP A 123 2.99 19.42 22.68
CA ASP A 123 2.77 20.49 23.66
C ASP A 123 3.59 21.76 23.37
N LEU A 124 4.74 21.63 22.70
CA LEU A 124 5.56 22.75 22.21
C LEU A 124 4.96 23.45 20.97
N GLY A 125 3.72 23.11 20.60
CA GLY A 125 2.95 23.73 19.51
C GLY A 125 3.30 23.22 18.11
N GLN A 126 4.07 22.13 18.00
CA GLN A 126 4.47 21.54 16.72
C GLN A 126 3.42 20.55 16.24
N ASN A 127 2.95 20.71 15.00
CA ASN A 127 2.03 19.77 14.36
C ASN A 127 2.77 18.90 13.35
N VAL A 128 2.72 17.58 13.54
CA VAL A 128 3.38 16.60 12.67
C VAL A 128 2.33 15.67 12.08
N LEU A 129 2.37 15.47 10.77
CA LEU A 129 1.50 14.51 10.09
C LEU A 129 2.34 13.38 9.50
N TYR A 130 2.09 12.16 9.96
CA TYR A 130 2.61 10.93 9.36
C TYR A 130 1.51 10.28 8.51
N THR A 131 1.72 10.09 7.21
CA THR A 131 0.66 9.59 6.33
C THR A 131 0.53 8.07 6.33
N GLY A 132 1.52 7.32 6.83
CA GLY A 132 1.68 5.92 6.43
C GLY A 132 1.69 5.81 4.91
N ASP A 133 1.05 4.77 4.39
CA ASP A 133 0.66 4.68 2.98
C ASP A 133 -0.76 5.23 2.79
N PHE A 134 -0.99 6.03 1.74
CA PHE A 134 -2.29 6.67 1.52
C PHE A 134 -2.68 6.78 0.05
N ARG A 135 -3.99 6.83 -0.21
CA ARG A 135 -4.53 7.25 -1.50
C ARG A 135 -5.74 8.15 -1.33
N LEU A 136 -5.51 9.46 -1.43
CA LEU A 136 -6.50 10.49 -1.16
C LEU A 136 -6.59 11.47 -2.34
N ALA A 137 -7.81 11.79 -2.74
CA ALA A 137 -8.08 12.88 -3.66
C ALA A 137 -8.21 14.21 -2.91
N ARG A 138 -8.15 15.34 -3.63
CA ARG A 138 -8.34 16.69 -3.07
C ARG A 138 -9.55 16.79 -2.12
N LYS A 139 -10.70 16.25 -2.53
CA LYS A 139 -11.94 16.27 -1.74
C LYS A 139 -11.81 15.54 -0.40
N ASP A 140 -10.96 14.52 -0.32
CA ASP A 140 -10.77 13.75 0.91
C ASP A 140 -9.98 14.57 1.92
N TRP A 141 -8.92 15.26 1.48
CA TRP A 141 -8.15 16.20 2.31
C TRP A 141 -9.01 17.33 2.86
N LEU A 142 -9.93 17.85 2.05
CA LEU A 142 -10.86 18.91 2.45
C LEU A 142 -11.91 18.45 3.47
N ALA A 143 -12.16 17.13 3.58
CA ALA A 143 -13.17 16.58 4.47
C ALA A 143 -12.65 16.33 5.90
N PHE A 144 -11.33 16.30 6.12
CA PHE A 144 -10.77 16.05 7.46
C PHE A 144 -10.95 17.26 8.38
N SER A 145 -11.84 17.12 9.35
CA SER A 145 -12.18 18.20 10.29
C SER A 145 -11.03 18.47 11.26
N SER A 146 -10.32 17.43 11.68
CA SER A 146 -9.22 17.49 12.63
C SER A 146 -7.96 18.17 12.07
N LEU A 147 -7.86 18.30 10.75
CA LEU A 147 -6.81 19.08 10.08
C LEU A 147 -7.13 20.58 10.01
N ARG A 148 -8.33 21.01 10.41
CA ARG A 148 -8.74 22.42 10.42
C ARG A 148 -8.41 23.06 11.76
N LEU A 149 -8.18 24.38 11.77
CA LEU A 149 -7.95 25.13 13.02
C LEU A 149 -9.12 25.00 14.00
N SER A 150 -10.33 24.89 13.47
CA SER A 150 -11.56 24.54 14.18
C SER A 150 -12.51 23.83 13.21
N PRO A 151 -13.53 23.09 13.70
CA PRO A 151 -14.47 22.37 12.83
C PRO A 151 -15.16 23.23 11.77
N LEU A 152 -15.35 24.53 12.06
CA LEU A 152 -15.98 25.50 11.15
C LEU A 152 -14.97 26.31 10.31
N SER A 153 -13.67 26.18 10.58
CA SER A 153 -12.64 26.96 9.90
C SER A 153 -12.35 26.42 8.51
N ALA A 154 -12.37 27.30 7.50
CA ALA A 154 -11.84 26.97 6.17
C ALA A 154 -10.32 26.74 6.17
N ARG A 155 -9.61 27.29 7.17
CA ARG A 155 -8.16 27.23 7.31
C ARG A 155 -7.70 25.93 7.97
N PHE A 156 -6.65 25.35 7.39
CA PHE A 156 -5.94 24.19 7.91
C PHE A 156 -4.98 24.59 9.04
N LYS A 157 -4.73 23.64 9.95
CA LYS A 157 -3.66 23.75 10.95
C LYS A 157 -2.31 23.88 10.23
N PRO A 158 -1.39 24.72 10.72
CA PRO A 158 -0.04 24.74 10.17
C PRO A 158 0.62 23.40 10.46
N ILE A 159 1.15 22.73 9.42
CA ILE A 159 1.91 21.48 9.57
C ILE A 159 3.40 21.82 9.59
N ASP A 160 4.09 21.51 10.69
CA ASP A 160 5.53 21.72 10.82
C ASP A 160 6.32 20.68 10.03
N SER A 161 5.97 19.41 10.17
CA SER A 161 6.62 18.30 9.47
C SER A 161 5.60 17.33 8.90
N LEU A 162 5.77 17.03 7.61
CA LEU A 162 4.97 16.04 6.89
C LEU A 162 5.85 14.83 6.51
N TYR A 163 5.56 13.67 7.07
CA TYR A 163 6.18 12.40 6.70
C TYR A 163 5.23 11.66 5.76
N PHE A 164 5.52 11.65 4.46
CA PHE A 164 4.54 11.31 3.42
C PHE A 164 4.91 10.08 2.60
N ASP A 165 3.89 9.32 2.19
CA ASP A 165 4.00 8.28 1.18
C ASP A 165 4.51 8.87 -0.14
N SER A 166 5.73 8.47 -0.51
CA SER A 166 6.40 8.92 -1.72
C SER A 166 6.50 7.83 -2.79
N THR A 167 5.71 6.76 -2.68
CA THR A 167 5.75 5.57 -3.56
C THR A 167 5.66 5.92 -5.04
N PHE A 168 4.77 6.85 -5.41
CA PHE A 168 4.54 7.28 -6.79
C PHE A 168 4.79 8.79 -6.97
N CYS A 169 5.85 9.30 -6.36
CA CYS A 169 6.33 10.67 -6.57
C CYS A 169 7.30 10.77 -7.75
N SER A 170 6.84 10.38 -8.95
CA SER A 170 7.59 10.50 -10.21
C SER A 170 6.70 10.97 -11.36
N GLU A 171 7.29 11.47 -12.44
CA GLU A 171 6.54 11.94 -13.61
C GLU A 171 5.82 10.80 -14.36
N GLU A 172 6.40 9.60 -14.37
CA GLU A 172 5.75 8.39 -14.90
C GLU A 172 4.46 8.02 -14.15
N SER A 173 4.30 8.55 -12.95
CA SER A 173 3.12 8.38 -12.10
C SER A 173 2.42 9.69 -11.77
N ARG A 174 2.60 10.72 -12.62
CA ARG A 174 1.94 12.03 -12.52
C ARG A 174 0.44 11.89 -12.29
N GLN A 175 -0.22 11.11 -13.13
CA GLN A 175 -1.64 10.80 -13.02
C GLN A 175 -1.83 9.30 -12.91
N ILE A 176 -2.64 8.87 -11.94
CA ILE A 176 -3.07 7.49 -11.83
C ILE A 176 -4.59 7.52 -11.94
N GLN A 177 -5.15 6.66 -12.77
CA GLN A 177 -6.60 6.62 -12.95
C GLN A 177 -7.30 6.27 -11.64
N SER A 178 -8.45 6.92 -11.43
CA SER A 178 -9.22 6.76 -10.20
C SER A 178 -9.64 5.31 -10.00
N ARG A 179 -9.86 4.93 -8.73
CA ARG A 179 -10.40 3.60 -8.40
C ARG A 179 -11.75 3.35 -9.09
N GLU A 180 -12.55 4.40 -9.28
CA GLU A 180 -13.81 4.34 -10.02
C GLU A 180 -13.61 4.03 -11.51
N GLN A 181 -12.66 4.65 -12.19
CA GLN A 181 -12.38 4.32 -13.59
C GLN A 181 -11.88 2.88 -13.72
N CYS A 182 -10.97 2.44 -12.85
CA CYS A 182 -10.50 1.05 -12.81
C CYS A 182 -11.65 0.07 -12.61
N LYS A 183 -12.57 0.37 -11.67
CA LYS A 183 -13.79 -0.41 -11.44
C LYS A 183 -14.62 -0.57 -12.72
N HIS A 184 -14.90 0.51 -13.43
CA HIS A 184 -15.73 0.45 -14.64
C HIS A 184 -15.07 -0.40 -15.74
N LEU A 185 -13.78 -0.23 -15.96
CA LEU A 185 -13.03 -1.01 -16.94
C LEU A 185 -12.99 -2.49 -16.57
N LEU A 186 -12.67 -2.80 -15.31
CA LEU A 186 -12.66 -4.17 -14.81
C LEU A 186 -14.03 -4.84 -14.96
N LEU A 187 -15.12 -4.15 -14.64
CA LEU A 187 -16.46 -4.68 -14.81
C LEU A 187 -16.77 -5.04 -16.27
N ARG A 188 -16.31 -4.24 -17.24
CA ARG A 188 -16.47 -4.55 -18.67
C ARG A 188 -15.71 -5.83 -19.02
N VAL A 189 -14.43 -5.90 -18.66
CA VAL A 189 -13.56 -7.06 -18.92
C VAL A 189 -14.14 -8.34 -18.29
N VAL A 190 -14.57 -8.26 -17.04
CA VAL A 190 -15.15 -9.40 -16.32
C VAL A 190 -16.47 -9.86 -16.94
N LYS A 191 -17.39 -8.93 -17.26
CA LYS A 191 -18.67 -9.27 -17.86
C LYS A 191 -18.50 -9.94 -19.23
N GLU A 192 -17.63 -9.37 -20.05
CA GLU A 192 -17.30 -9.89 -21.38
C GLU A 192 -16.72 -11.30 -21.32
N TRP A 193 -15.84 -11.60 -20.34
CA TRP A 193 -15.31 -12.95 -20.19
C TRP A 193 -16.36 -13.94 -19.71
N LEU A 194 -17.15 -13.55 -18.69
CA LEU A 194 -18.14 -14.44 -18.07
C LEU A 194 -19.35 -14.74 -18.97
N SER A 195 -19.65 -13.89 -19.96
CA SER A 195 -20.75 -14.12 -20.91
C SER A 195 -20.43 -15.19 -21.96
N ARG A 196 -19.15 -15.44 -22.24
CA ARG A 196 -18.72 -16.35 -23.32
C ARG A 196 -19.05 -17.81 -23.05
N ARG A 197 -18.86 -18.30 -21.82
CA ARG A 197 -19.16 -19.68 -21.42
C ARG A 197 -19.61 -19.74 -19.96
N PRO A 198 -20.60 -20.57 -19.59
CA PRO A 198 -21.06 -20.71 -18.20
C PRO A 198 -19.96 -21.11 -17.22
N LYS A 199 -19.03 -21.96 -17.67
CA LYS A 199 -17.88 -22.45 -16.90
C LYS A 199 -16.78 -21.41 -16.66
N ASN A 200 -16.82 -20.25 -17.34
CA ASN A 200 -15.75 -19.28 -17.24
C ASN A 200 -15.67 -18.70 -15.83
N LYS A 201 -14.46 -18.64 -15.29
CA LYS A 201 -14.11 -18.04 -13.99
C LYS A 201 -13.16 -16.87 -14.20
N VAL A 202 -13.15 -15.92 -13.26
CA VAL A 202 -12.18 -14.82 -13.23
C VAL A 202 -11.42 -14.81 -11.92
N LEU A 203 -10.09 -14.85 -12.00
CA LEU A 203 -9.20 -14.65 -10.87
C LEU A 203 -8.70 -13.20 -10.84
N ILE A 204 -9.10 -12.44 -9.82
CA ILE A 204 -8.56 -11.12 -9.52
C ILE A 204 -7.27 -11.30 -8.74
N TRP A 205 -6.15 -11.16 -9.45
CA TRP A 205 -4.82 -11.34 -8.90
C TRP A 205 -4.39 -10.07 -8.13
N SER A 206 -4.47 -10.18 -6.80
CA SER A 206 -3.99 -9.18 -5.85
C SER A 206 -2.56 -9.47 -5.41
N TYR A 207 -1.71 -8.44 -5.36
CA TYR A 207 -0.30 -8.56 -4.92
C TYR A 207 -0.10 -8.29 -3.43
N ALA A 208 -1.08 -7.70 -2.74
CA ALA A 208 -1.01 -7.37 -1.32
C ALA A 208 -2.04 -8.16 -0.52
N ASN A 209 -1.73 -8.43 0.75
CA ASN A 209 -2.68 -9.07 1.66
C ASN A 209 -3.95 -8.24 1.83
N TYR A 210 -3.88 -6.90 1.82
CA TYR A 210 -5.05 -6.01 1.92
C TYR A 210 -4.93 -4.83 0.95
N GLY A 211 -6.05 -4.19 0.57
CA GLY A 211 -6.08 -2.99 -0.30
C GLY A 211 -6.95 -3.13 -1.56
N HIS A 212 -7.37 -4.34 -1.91
CA HIS A 212 -8.17 -4.62 -3.10
C HIS A 212 -9.67 -4.76 -2.79
N GLU A 213 -10.07 -4.64 -1.52
CA GLU A 213 -11.45 -4.83 -1.04
C GLU A 213 -12.43 -3.90 -1.73
N PHE A 214 -12.02 -2.68 -2.08
CA PHE A 214 -12.85 -1.75 -2.85
C PHE A 214 -13.29 -2.35 -4.20
N ILE A 215 -12.33 -2.91 -4.96
CA ILE A 215 -12.62 -3.51 -6.27
C ILE A 215 -13.41 -4.80 -6.10
N LEU A 216 -13.05 -5.66 -5.15
CA LEU A 216 -13.76 -6.91 -4.91
C LEU A 216 -15.22 -6.67 -4.49
N LYS A 217 -15.48 -5.72 -3.58
CA LYS A 217 -16.83 -5.30 -3.19
C LYS A 217 -17.59 -4.69 -4.37
N SER A 218 -16.90 -3.96 -5.25
CA SER A 218 -17.54 -3.37 -6.43
C SER A 218 -18.00 -4.44 -7.43
N LEU A 219 -17.19 -5.47 -7.67
CA LEU A 219 -17.56 -6.63 -8.47
C LEU A 219 -18.77 -7.35 -7.88
N TRP A 220 -18.74 -7.64 -6.58
CA TRP A 220 -19.85 -8.26 -5.86
C TRP A 220 -21.16 -7.48 -6.01
N LYS A 221 -21.13 -6.16 -5.77
CA LYS A 221 -22.32 -5.31 -5.89
C LYS A 221 -22.89 -5.30 -7.31
N ALA A 222 -22.02 -5.17 -8.31
CA ALA A 222 -22.42 -4.99 -9.69
C ALA A 222 -22.84 -6.30 -10.39
N LEU A 223 -22.28 -7.43 -9.98
CA LEU A 223 -22.54 -8.75 -10.58
C LEU A 223 -23.45 -9.63 -9.73
N ARG A 224 -23.73 -9.24 -8.48
CA ARG A 224 -24.49 -10.04 -7.50
C ARG A 224 -23.91 -11.44 -7.29
N MET A 225 -22.59 -11.56 -7.42
CA MET A 225 -21.83 -12.79 -7.22
C MET A 225 -20.84 -12.58 -6.07
N LYS A 226 -20.81 -13.50 -5.10
CA LYS A 226 -19.80 -13.47 -4.03
C LYS A 226 -18.39 -13.58 -4.62
N ILE A 227 -17.39 -13.14 -3.88
CA ILE A 227 -15.98 -13.32 -4.22
C ILE A 227 -15.42 -14.46 -3.41
N HIS A 228 -14.95 -15.52 -4.07
CA HIS A 228 -14.26 -16.60 -3.38
C HIS A 228 -12.91 -16.11 -2.85
N VAL A 229 -12.67 -16.32 -1.55
CA VAL A 229 -11.42 -16.02 -0.85
C VAL A 229 -11.04 -17.20 0.04
N ALA A 230 -9.77 -17.30 0.42
CA ALA A 230 -9.33 -18.33 1.36
C ALA A 230 -10.14 -18.27 2.69
N ALA A 231 -10.44 -19.43 3.27
CA ALA A 231 -11.24 -19.53 4.49
C ALA A 231 -10.68 -18.69 5.65
N GLU A 232 -9.36 -18.64 5.79
CA GLU A 232 -8.67 -17.78 6.77
C GLU A 232 -9.01 -16.30 6.56
N ARG A 233 -8.92 -15.83 5.31
CA ARG A 233 -9.23 -14.44 4.98
C ARG A 233 -10.69 -14.09 5.23
N LEU A 234 -11.61 -15.02 4.97
CA LEU A 234 -13.01 -14.83 5.33
C LEU A 234 -13.22 -14.73 6.85
N ARG A 235 -12.49 -15.53 7.65
CA ARG A 235 -12.53 -15.40 9.12
C ARG A 235 -12.04 -14.03 9.59
N THR A 236 -10.92 -13.55 9.05
CA THR A 236 -10.41 -12.21 9.33
C THR A 236 -11.40 -11.11 8.91
N TYR A 237 -12.07 -11.26 7.77
CA TYR A 237 -13.13 -10.32 7.37
C TYR A 237 -14.34 -10.35 8.29
N LYS A 238 -14.75 -11.52 8.78
CA LYS A 238 -15.86 -11.66 9.73
C LYS A 238 -15.55 -10.94 11.05
N SER A 239 -14.32 -11.01 11.55
CA SER A 239 -13.93 -10.30 12.78
C SER A 239 -13.92 -8.77 12.63
N CYS A 240 -13.76 -8.27 11.41
CA CYS A 240 -13.90 -6.85 11.07
C CYS A 240 -15.38 -6.40 10.90
N GLY A 241 -16.35 -7.32 11.01
CA GLY A 241 -17.78 -7.07 10.89
C GLY A 241 -18.37 -7.36 9.51
N SER A 242 -19.71 -7.44 9.43
CA SER A 242 -20.45 -7.85 8.22
C SER A 242 -20.10 -7.05 6.96
N LYS A 243 -19.91 -5.73 7.10
CA LYS A 243 -19.48 -4.84 6.00
C LYS A 243 -18.17 -5.28 5.33
N PHE A 244 -17.34 -6.08 5.99
CA PHE A 244 -16.11 -6.65 5.44
C PHE A 244 -16.25 -8.11 4.99
N ALA A 245 -17.25 -8.85 5.44
CA ALA A 245 -17.43 -10.26 5.10
C ALA A 245 -18.48 -10.52 4.02
N ASP A 246 -19.53 -9.69 3.92
CA ASP A 246 -20.72 -9.98 3.11
C ASP A 246 -20.45 -10.12 1.60
N PHE A 247 -19.35 -9.58 1.10
CA PHE A 247 -19.00 -9.72 -0.32
C PHE A 247 -18.29 -11.03 -0.64
N ALA A 248 -17.83 -11.77 0.37
CA ALA A 248 -16.91 -12.89 0.22
C ALA A 248 -17.55 -14.24 0.61
N THR A 249 -17.00 -15.32 0.06
CA THR A 249 -17.32 -16.71 0.42
C THR A 249 -16.04 -17.54 0.47
N ALA A 250 -16.05 -18.62 1.24
CA ALA A 250 -14.98 -19.62 1.27
C ALA A 250 -15.29 -20.83 0.37
N ASP A 251 -16.49 -20.88 -0.21
CA ASP A 251 -16.87 -21.91 -1.19
C ASP A 251 -16.44 -21.47 -2.59
N ALA A 252 -15.55 -22.25 -3.20
CA ALA A 252 -15.01 -21.98 -4.54
C ALA A 252 -16.03 -22.25 -5.66
N GLU A 253 -17.06 -23.08 -5.41
CA GLU A 253 -18.06 -23.48 -6.39
C GLU A 253 -19.32 -22.61 -6.34
N GLU A 254 -19.56 -21.88 -5.25
CA GLU A 254 -20.64 -20.88 -5.13
C GLU A 254 -20.47 -19.71 -6.14
N THR A 255 -19.27 -19.50 -6.67
CA THR A 255 -18.99 -18.33 -7.52
C THR A 255 -17.95 -18.57 -8.62
N ARG A 256 -18.09 -17.76 -9.68
CA ARG A 256 -17.12 -17.65 -10.77
C ARG A 256 -16.13 -16.49 -10.60
N LEU A 257 -16.23 -15.73 -9.50
CA LEU A 257 -15.34 -14.63 -9.18
C LEU A 257 -14.41 -15.00 -8.02
N HIS A 258 -13.11 -14.98 -8.28
CA HIS A 258 -12.11 -15.48 -7.35
C HIS A 258 -11.13 -14.36 -6.98
N GLY A 259 -10.92 -14.15 -5.69
CA GLY A 259 -9.89 -13.30 -5.10
C GLY A 259 -8.98 -14.10 -4.16
N CYS A 260 -8.88 -15.41 -4.40
CA CYS A 260 -8.24 -16.40 -3.54
C CYS A 260 -6.70 -16.45 -3.65
N VAL A 261 -6.06 -15.42 -4.20
CA VAL A 261 -4.59 -15.32 -4.19
C VAL A 261 -4.12 -14.99 -2.77
N TYR A 262 -3.22 -15.81 -2.23
CA TYR A 262 -2.56 -15.54 -0.96
C TYR A 262 -1.06 -15.81 -1.06
N TRP A 263 -0.32 -15.21 -0.14
CA TRP A 263 1.11 -15.45 0.01
C TRP A 263 1.30 -16.67 0.92
N ALA A 264 1.80 -17.77 0.37
CA ALA A 264 2.39 -18.83 1.18
C ALA A 264 3.78 -18.36 1.60
N HIS A 265 3.93 -17.95 2.85
CA HIS A 265 5.25 -17.67 3.40
C HIS A 265 5.82 -18.98 3.96
N GLU A 266 6.46 -19.81 3.15
CA GLU A 266 7.33 -20.86 3.71
C GLU A 266 8.40 -20.18 4.60
N GLU A 267 8.72 -20.83 5.71
CA GLU A 267 9.54 -20.29 6.79
C GLU A 267 10.96 -19.89 6.35
N GLU A 268 11.63 -19.14 7.23
CA GLU A 268 12.87 -18.39 7.04
C GLU A 268 14.14 -19.19 6.67
N GLU A 269 14.05 -20.44 6.19
CA GLU A 269 15.25 -21.21 5.80
C GLU A 269 15.48 -21.33 4.29
N ASP A 270 14.45 -21.27 3.44
CA ASP A 270 14.66 -21.33 1.99
C ASP A 270 14.55 -19.96 1.32
N LYS A 271 15.68 -19.24 1.29
CA LYS A 271 15.87 -17.95 0.60
C LYS A 271 15.65 -18.00 -0.93
N VAL A 272 15.16 -19.11 -1.48
CA VAL A 272 15.07 -19.36 -2.94
C VAL A 272 13.63 -19.53 -3.44
N THR A 273 12.62 -19.80 -2.61
CA THR A 273 11.25 -20.09 -3.12
C THR A 273 10.14 -19.33 -2.41
N ARG A 274 10.11 -18.00 -2.54
CA ARG A 274 8.86 -17.23 -2.34
C ARG A 274 7.86 -17.59 -3.45
N ARG A 275 7.12 -18.70 -3.31
CA ARG A 275 6.11 -19.11 -4.29
C ARG A 275 4.78 -18.41 -3.99
N GLN A 276 4.40 -17.48 -4.87
CA GLN A 276 3.04 -17.00 -4.93
C GLN A 276 2.12 -18.16 -5.33
N VAL A 277 1.22 -18.59 -4.45
CA VAL A 277 0.24 -19.62 -4.79
C VAL A 277 -0.84 -18.95 -5.65
N LEU A 278 -0.90 -19.35 -6.92
CA LEU A 278 -1.88 -18.85 -7.88
C LEU A 278 -3.25 -19.46 -7.58
N GLY A 279 -3.96 -18.86 -6.62
CA GLY A 279 -5.36 -19.18 -6.32
C GLY A 279 -5.59 -20.58 -5.73
N CYS A 280 -6.86 -20.95 -5.58
CA CYS A 280 -7.27 -22.31 -5.22
C CYS A 280 -7.09 -23.29 -6.39
N SER A 281 -7.27 -24.59 -6.15
CA SER A 281 -7.20 -25.64 -7.18
C SER A 281 -8.03 -25.34 -8.44
N GLY A 282 -9.23 -24.77 -8.27
CA GLY A 282 -10.11 -24.35 -9.37
C GLY A 282 -9.74 -23.04 -10.09
N CYS A 283 -8.57 -22.46 -9.80
CA CYS A 283 -8.06 -21.21 -10.38
C CYS A 283 -6.69 -21.38 -11.07
N SER A 284 -6.36 -22.61 -11.48
CA SER A 284 -5.12 -22.88 -12.19
C SER A 284 -5.00 -22.01 -13.44
N ALA A 285 -3.84 -21.36 -13.63
CA ALA A 285 -3.55 -20.59 -14.83
C ALA A 285 -3.60 -21.45 -16.12
N GLY A 286 -3.45 -22.78 -15.98
CA GLY A 286 -3.59 -23.73 -17.07
C GLY A 286 -5.03 -24.00 -17.51
N ASP A 287 -6.04 -23.64 -16.72
CA ASP A 287 -7.44 -23.87 -17.08
C ASP A 287 -7.93 -22.81 -18.09
N GLU A 288 -8.32 -23.26 -19.27
CA GLU A 288 -8.81 -22.40 -20.36
C GLU A 288 -10.09 -21.61 -19.99
N ALA A 289 -10.84 -22.05 -18.98
CA ALA A 289 -12.01 -21.33 -18.48
C ALA A 289 -11.65 -20.17 -17.54
N VAL A 290 -10.40 -20.08 -17.08
CA VAL A 290 -9.97 -19.07 -16.10
C VAL A 290 -9.29 -17.89 -16.81
N MET A 291 -9.85 -16.69 -16.63
CA MET A 291 -9.15 -15.44 -16.94
C MET A 291 -8.51 -14.87 -15.68
N VAL A 292 -7.25 -14.46 -15.79
CA VAL A 292 -6.52 -13.80 -14.72
C VAL A 292 -6.47 -12.29 -14.98
N VAL A 293 -6.99 -11.50 -14.04
CA VAL A 293 -6.87 -10.04 -14.09
C VAL A 293 -5.91 -9.57 -13.01
N LYS A 294 -4.74 -9.08 -13.42
CA LYS A 294 -3.71 -8.56 -12.51
C LYS A 294 -3.83 -7.06 -12.34
N LEU A 295 -4.04 -6.64 -11.10
CA LEU A 295 -4.12 -5.24 -10.71
C LEU A 295 -2.71 -4.74 -10.34
N SER A 296 -2.21 -3.70 -10.99
CA SER A 296 -0.86 -3.19 -10.71
C SER A 296 -0.66 -1.77 -11.24
N MET A 297 -0.17 -0.85 -10.41
CA MET A 297 0.39 0.43 -10.88
C MET A 297 1.91 0.35 -11.09
N MET A 298 2.61 -0.40 -10.24
CA MET A 298 4.08 -0.52 -10.29
C MET A 298 4.60 -0.94 -11.67
N TRP A 299 3.89 -1.82 -12.37
CA TRP A 299 4.28 -2.21 -13.73
C TRP A 299 4.21 -1.03 -14.70
N PHE A 300 3.17 -0.18 -14.61
CA PHE A 300 2.97 0.98 -15.47
C PHE A 300 4.00 2.08 -15.16
N SER A 301 4.32 2.32 -13.88
CA SER A 301 5.32 3.34 -13.51
C SER A 301 6.73 2.99 -13.97
N LEU A 302 7.01 1.73 -14.31
CA LEU A 302 8.29 1.30 -14.88
C LEU A 302 8.35 1.45 -16.41
N GLN A 303 7.21 1.70 -17.09
CA GLN A 303 7.17 1.85 -18.54
C GLN A 303 7.58 3.28 -18.94
N LYS A 304 8.83 3.46 -19.35
CA LYS A 304 9.32 4.76 -19.81
C LYS A 304 8.62 5.18 -21.10
N GLY A 305 8.18 6.44 -21.17
CA GLY A 305 7.55 7.03 -22.36
C GLY A 305 6.10 6.60 -22.62
N VAL A 306 5.54 5.73 -21.78
CA VAL A 306 4.12 5.35 -21.86
C VAL A 306 3.29 6.30 -21.03
N SER A 307 2.15 6.75 -21.58
CA SER A 307 1.23 7.63 -20.85
C SER A 307 0.73 6.97 -19.58
N SER A 308 0.82 7.69 -18.45
CA SER A 308 0.27 7.27 -17.16
C SER A 308 -1.27 7.17 -17.17
N LEU A 309 -1.92 7.69 -18.23
CA LEU A 309 -3.34 7.53 -18.49
C LEU A 309 -3.72 6.11 -18.98
N ASN A 310 -2.75 5.31 -19.44
CA ASN A 310 -3.02 3.98 -19.92
C ASN A 310 -3.46 3.06 -18.79
N MET A 311 -4.70 2.57 -18.89
CA MET A 311 -5.30 1.69 -17.89
C MET A 311 -5.11 0.21 -18.17
N VAL A 312 -4.84 -0.14 -19.43
CA VAL A 312 -4.64 -1.51 -19.88
C VAL A 312 -3.17 -1.65 -20.23
N GLY A 313 -2.51 -2.63 -19.61
CA GLY A 313 -1.12 -2.95 -19.89
C GLY A 313 -1.07 -4.16 -20.81
N TYR A 314 -0.47 -5.24 -20.29
CA TYR A 314 -0.38 -6.51 -20.99
C TYR A 314 -1.74 -7.23 -21.11
N VAL A 315 -2.11 -7.60 -22.33
CA VAL A 315 -3.30 -8.40 -22.63
C VAL A 315 -2.88 -9.62 -23.45
N GLN A 316 -3.25 -10.79 -22.96
CA GLN A 316 -3.27 -12.07 -23.67
C GLN A 316 -4.65 -12.70 -23.47
N GLU A 317 -5.04 -13.66 -24.32
CA GLU A 317 -6.39 -14.23 -24.36
C GLU A 317 -7.06 -14.46 -23.00
N ARG A 318 -6.28 -14.94 -22.01
CA ARG A 318 -6.75 -15.25 -20.64
C ARG A 318 -6.02 -14.46 -19.55
N PHE A 319 -5.24 -13.46 -19.89
CA PHE A 319 -4.54 -12.60 -18.92
C PHE A 319 -4.71 -11.13 -19.27
N THR A 320 -5.19 -10.33 -18.32
CA THR A 320 -5.29 -8.88 -18.47
C THR A 320 -4.63 -8.18 -17.31
N ARG A 321 -3.76 -7.21 -17.60
CA ARG A 321 -3.22 -6.29 -16.58
C ARG A 321 -3.95 -4.96 -16.62
N LEU A 322 -4.50 -4.56 -15.47
CA LEU A 322 -5.16 -3.27 -15.30
C LEU A 322 -4.43 -2.39 -14.30
N GLN A 323 -4.40 -1.09 -14.59
CA GLN A 323 -3.87 -0.08 -13.68
C GLN A 323 -4.78 0.03 -12.46
N TYR A 324 -4.22 -0.21 -11.28
CA TYR A 324 -4.88 -0.03 -10.00
C TYR A 324 -3.82 0.33 -8.95
N SER A 325 -4.14 1.28 -8.08
CA SER A 325 -3.23 1.74 -7.05
C SER A 325 -3.91 1.84 -5.70
N CYS A 326 -3.16 1.51 -4.65
CA CYS A 326 -3.51 1.84 -3.27
C CYS A 326 -2.73 3.04 -2.72
N HIS A 327 -1.90 3.66 -3.57
CA HIS A 327 -1.11 4.85 -3.26
C HIS A 327 -1.53 6.02 -4.17
N SER A 328 -1.35 7.24 -3.69
CA SER A 328 -1.64 8.44 -4.45
C SER A 328 -0.71 8.66 -5.65
N SER A 329 -1.22 9.26 -6.72
CA SER A 329 -0.39 9.74 -7.84
C SER A 329 0.43 10.96 -7.42
N LEU A 330 1.47 11.32 -8.19
CA LEU A 330 2.23 12.54 -7.91
C LEU A 330 1.33 13.78 -7.86
N THR A 331 0.35 13.93 -8.76
CA THR A 331 -0.62 15.04 -8.71
C THR A 331 -1.47 15.01 -7.44
N GLU A 332 -1.91 13.83 -6.98
CA GLU A 332 -2.68 13.71 -5.71
C GLU A 332 -1.81 14.08 -4.49
N VAL A 333 -0.52 13.72 -4.50
CA VAL A 333 0.43 14.16 -3.45
C VAL A 333 0.68 15.67 -3.53
N GLU A 334 0.86 16.24 -4.74
CA GLU A 334 0.97 17.70 -4.91
C GLU A 334 -0.26 18.44 -4.36
N GLU A 335 -1.47 17.90 -4.54
CA GLU A 335 -2.69 18.45 -3.93
C GLU A 335 -2.62 18.47 -2.41
N ALA A 336 -2.13 17.39 -1.78
CA ALA A 336 -1.89 17.37 -0.33
C ALA A 336 -0.94 18.51 0.09
N PHE A 337 0.16 18.71 -0.64
CA PHE A 337 1.12 19.78 -0.39
C PHE A 337 0.58 21.20 -0.66
N ARG A 338 -0.32 21.37 -1.64
CA ARG A 338 -1.03 22.64 -1.90
C ARG A 338 -1.98 22.99 -0.75
N ILE A 339 -2.63 21.99 -0.16
CA ILE A 339 -3.57 22.18 0.96
C ILE A 339 -2.83 22.38 2.28
N LEU A 340 -1.91 21.48 2.61
CA LEU A 340 -1.27 21.43 3.93
C LEU A 340 -0.14 22.44 4.08
N ARG A 341 0.53 22.82 2.98
CA ARG A 341 1.68 23.77 2.97
C ARG A 341 2.65 23.51 4.15
N PRO A 342 3.22 22.30 4.29
CA PRO A 342 4.05 22.00 5.46
C PRO A 342 5.33 22.85 5.48
N LYS A 343 5.91 23.10 6.66
CA LYS A 343 7.22 23.78 6.76
C LYS A 343 8.36 22.87 6.31
N ARG A 344 8.28 21.58 6.65
CA ARG A 344 9.26 20.53 6.30
C ARG A 344 8.53 19.30 5.79
N ALA A 345 9.17 18.54 4.90
CA ALA A 345 8.61 17.31 4.38
C ALA A 345 9.68 16.23 4.23
N TYR A 346 9.31 14.99 4.56
CA TYR A 346 10.18 13.82 4.59
C TYR A 346 9.51 12.67 3.83
N PRO A 347 10.11 12.19 2.72
CA PRO A 347 9.57 11.06 1.98
C PRO A 347 9.74 9.77 2.80
N ASN A 348 8.64 9.02 2.99
CA ASN A 348 8.67 7.73 3.69
C ASN A 348 9.31 6.63 2.83
N VAL A 349 9.34 6.78 1.50
CA VAL A 349 9.84 5.77 0.55
C VAL A 349 10.95 6.35 -0.31
N VAL A 350 12.21 5.98 -0.01
CA VAL A 350 13.42 6.33 -0.76
C VAL A 350 14.31 5.09 -0.98
N GLY A 351 15.12 5.12 -2.05
CA GLY A 351 16.00 4.00 -2.44
C GLY A 351 15.44 3.14 -3.58
N ARG A 352 16.21 2.14 -4.03
CA ARG A 352 15.87 1.24 -5.18
C ARG A 352 15.39 1.97 -6.45
N GLY A 353 16.07 3.07 -6.81
CA GLY A 353 15.74 3.89 -7.98
C GLY A 353 14.87 5.12 -7.66
N ILE A 354 14.30 5.20 -6.46
CA ILE A 354 13.58 6.39 -5.96
C ILE A 354 14.60 7.33 -5.30
N ASN A 355 14.78 8.51 -5.90
CA ASN A 355 15.76 9.50 -5.45
C ASN A 355 15.11 10.52 -4.50
N GLY A 356 15.40 10.41 -3.20
CA GLY A 356 14.88 11.31 -2.17
C GLY A 356 15.23 12.78 -2.40
N GLN A 357 16.40 13.09 -2.98
CA GLN A 357 16.77 14.48 -3.30
C GLN A 357 15.92 15.04 -4.44
N LYS A 358 15.63 14.24 -5.48
CA LYS A 358 14.72 14.64 -6.57
C LYS A 358 13.32 14.93 -6.04
N ILE A 359 12.79 14.05 -5.18
CA ILE A 359 11.49 14.24 -4.53
C ILE A 359 11.50 15.52 -3.67
N ALA A 360 12.51 15.70 -2.82
CA ALA A 360 12.63 16.89 -1.99
C ALA A 360 12.69 18.18 -2.83
N ASN A 361 13.44 18.18 -3.94
CA ASN A 361 13.51 19.31 -4.86
C ASN A 361 12.16 19.59 -5.54
N HIS A 362 11.43 18.56 -5.95
CA HIS A 362 10.09 18.68 -6.57
C HIS A 362 9.10 19.37 -5.63
N PHE A 363 9.08 18.97 -4.36
CA PHE A 363 8.12 19.49 -3.38
C PHE A 363 8.56 20.78 -2.68
N ARG A 364 9.82 21.22 -2.83
CA ARG A 364 10.33 22.47 -2.23
C ARG A 364 9.49 23.71 -2.54
N PRO A 365 8.99 23.95 -3.77
CA PRO A 365 8.11 25.09 -4.06
C PRO A 365 6.77 25.03 -3.32
N PHE A 366 6.40 23.87 -2.78
CA PHE A 366 5.15 23.67 -2.09
C PHE A 366 5.19 23.85 -0.57
N LEU A 367 6.38 24.06 -0.01
CA LEU A 367 6.54 24.29 1.42
C LEU A 367 6.12 25.71 1.80
N ASN A 368 5.68 25.90 3.04
CA ASN A 368 5.40 27.24 3.55
C ASN A 368 6.72 28.02 3.72
N ARG A 369 6.89 29.07 2.93
CA ARG A 369 8.03 30.00 3.03
C ARG A 369 7.78 31.00 4.15
N SER A 370 7.76 30.55 5.40
CA SER A 370 8.03 31.48 6.50
C SER A 370 9.51 31.85 6.44
N THR A 371 9.82 33.14 6.33
CA THR A 371 11.17 33.72 6.25
C THR A 371 12.16 32.99 7.15
N THR A 372 13.17 32.38 6.55
CA THR A 372 14.29 31.77 7.25
C THR A 372 15.04 32.85 8.02
N ILE A 373 14.88 32.90 9.35
CA ILE A 373 16.01 33.31 10.19
C ILE A 373 17.06 32.21 9.99
N ARG A 374 18.20 32.60 9.42
CA ARG A 374 19.32 31.69 9.13
C ARG A 374 19.72 30.96 10.41
N ALA A 375 19.64 29.64 10.41
CA ALA A 375 20.28 28.82 11.43
C ALA A 375 21.81 28.99 11.34
N PRO A 376 22.56 29.02 12.46
CA PRO A 376 24.01 29.18 12.42
C PRO A 376 24.68 27.99 11.77
N VAL A 377 25.72 28.26 10.98
CA VAL A 377 26.61 27.26 10.40
C VAL A 377 27.42 26.62 11.53
N LEU A 378 27.14 25.38 11.89
CA LEU A 378 28.05 24.58 12.71
C LEU A 378 29.22 24.13 11.85
N ARG A 379 30.40 24.70 12.14
CA ARG A 379 31.70 24.25 11.60
C ARG A 379 32.01 22.86 12.15
N GLY A 380 32.54 22.02 11.26
CA GLY A 380 32.75 20.60 11.50
C GLY A 380 33.81 20.25 12.53
N LEU A 381 33.69 19.04 13.05
CA LEU A 381 34.78 18.26 13.64
C LEU A 381 34.81 16.92 12.92
N GLY A 382 35.99 16.56 12.41
CA GLY A 382 36.19 15.47 11.49
C GLY A 382 35.99 14.08 12.11
N ALA A 383 35.38 13.19 11.33
CA ALA A 383 35.40 11.75 11.58
C ALA A 383 36.09 11.05 10.39
N LYS A 384 37.07 10.21 10.72
CA LYS A 384 37.91 9.42 9.79
C LYS A 384 37.07 8.40 8.99
N PRO A 385 37.51 8.00 7.79
CA PRO A 385 36.78 7.06 6.94
C PRO A 385 36.88 5.63 7.49
N LEU A 386 35.73 5.00 7.77
CA LEU A 386 35.64 3.57 8.01
C LEU A 386 35.65 2.82 6.66
N ARG A 387 36.50 1.80 6.58
CA ARG A 387 36.75 0.96 5.41
C ARG A 387 35.49 0.20 4.98
N ASN A 388 35.17 0.30 3.70
CA ASN A 388 34.15 -0.53 3.05
C ASN A 388 34.61 -1.98 2.98
N HIS A 389 33.88 -2.90 3.60
CA HIS A 389 33.90 -4.31 3.22
C HIS A 389 32.86 -4.54 2.12
N PRO A 390 33.22 -5.14 0.97
CA PRO A 390 32.28 -5.40 -0.10
C PRO A 390 31.37 -6.57 0.29
N VAL A 391 30.14 -6.27 0.67
CA VAL A 391 29.08 -7.28 0.68
C VAL A 391 28.69 -7.53 -0.77
N GLN A 392 29.15 -8.64 -1.35
CA GLN A 392 28.64 -9.16 -2.61
C GLN A 392 27.13 -9.41 -2.45
N LYS A 393 26.32 -8.54 -3.07
CA LYS A 393 24.87 -8.64 -3.12
C LYS A 393 24.47 -9.26 -4.45
N ASN A 394 23.96 -10.49 -4.38
CA ASN A 394 23.51 -11.25 -5.54
C ASN A 394 22.15 -10.67 -6.05
N PRO A 395 22.06 -10.12 -7.29
CA PRO A 395 20.86 -9.42 -7.80
C PRO A 395 19.76 -10.32 -8.41
N SER A 396 19.89 -11.64 -8.32
CA SER A 396 19.17 -12.58 -9.21
C SER A 396 17.68 -12.76 -8.91
N GLY A 397 17.23 -12.82 -7.64
CA GLY A 397 15.89 -13.36 -7.32
C GLY A 397 14.67 -12.59 -7.86
N PHE A 398 14.73 -11.25 -7.97
CA PHE A 398 13.59 -10.45 -8.45
C PHE A 398 13.59 -10.29 -9.99
N SER A 399 14.78 -10.25 -10.58
CA SER A 399 14.98 -10.28 -12.04
C SER A 399 14.59 -11.65 -12.62
N GLU A 400 14.89 -12.72 -11.89
CA GLU A 400 14.53 -14.10 -12.25
C GLU A 400 13.03 -14.36 -12.11
N TYR A 401 12.36 -13.76 -11.11
CA TYR A 401 10.91 -13.79 -10.98
C TYR A 401 10.18 -13.06 -12.13
N LEU A 402 10.64 -11.87 -12.52
CA LEU A 402 10.14 -11.18 -13.70
C LEU A 402 10.46 -11.97 -14.97
N ARG A 403 11.68 -12.50 -15.12
CA ARG A 403 12.06 -13.38 -16.24
C ARG A 403 11.23 -14.65 -16.29
N VAL A 404 10.85 -15.30 -15.19
CA VAL A 404 10.03 -16.52 -15.22
C VAL A 404 8.59 -16.19 -15.59
N ALA A 405 8.01 -15.13 -15.01
CA ALA A 405 6.68 -14.64 -15.39
C ALA A 405 6.65 -14.12 -16.85
N GLU A 406 7.71 -13.48 -17.31
CA GLU A 406 7.90 -13.00 -18.69
C GLU A 406 8.33 -14.12 -19.65
N ASN A 407 8.98 -15.20 -19.20
CA ASN A 407 9.34 -16.36 -20.03
C ASN A 407 8.15 -17.28 -20.25
N VAL A 408 7.25 -17.39 -19.28
CA VAL A 408 5.95 -18.07 -19.46
C VAL A 408 5.06 -17.24 -20.39
N ALA A 409 5.07 -15.91 -20.24
CA ALA A 409 4.29 -15.01 -21.10
C ALA A 409 4.91 -14.77 -22.51
N GLY A 410 6.25 -14.82 -22.62
CA GLY A 410 7.03 -14.37 -23.77
C GLY A 410 7.41 -15.45 -24.78
N ARG A 411 7.39 -16.74 -24.42
CA ARG A 411 7.58 -17.84 -25.39
C ARG A 411 6.42 -17.92 -26.41
N GLU A 412 5.27 -17.35 -26.10
CA GLU A 412 4.11 -17.29 -27.00
C GLU A 412 3.96 -15.94 -27.74
N CYS A 413 4.59 -14.85 -27.25
CA CYS A 413 4.56 -13.54 -27.92
C CYS A 413 5.19 -13.55 -29.33
N LYS A 414 6.27 -14.30 -29.57
CA LYS A 414 6.87 -14.40 -30.92
C LYS A 414 5.97 -15.14 -31.93
N LYS A 415 5.08 -16.02 -31.46
CA LYS A 415 4.09 -16.68 -32.32
C LYS A 415 2.89 -15.76 -32.58
N LEU A 416 2.53 -14.89 -31.63
CA LEU A 416 1.39 -13.98 -31.75
C LEU A 416 1.68 -12.78 -32.67
N ASP A 417 2.88 -12.21 -32.67
CA ASP A 417 3.25 -11.17 -33.65
C ASP A 417 3.24 -11.73 -35.08
N LEU A 418 3.66 -12.99 -35.25
CA LEU A 418 3.61 -13.70 -36.54
C LEU A 418 2.17 -14.03 -36.96
N LEU A 419 1.30 -14.39 -36.02
CA LEU A 419 -0.11 -14.72 -36.26
C LEU A 419 -0.95 -13.46 -36.53
N MET A 420 -0.69 -12.37 -35.82
CA MET A 420 -1.36 -11.08 -36.02
C MET A 420 -0.91 -10.41 -37.33
N CYS A 421 0.33 -10.61 -37.78
CA CYS A 421 0.75 -10.24 -39.14
C CYS A 421 -0.01 -11.05 -40.20
N LYS A 422 -0.12 -12.37 -40.05
CA LYS A 422 -0.85 -13.25 -41.00
C LYS A 422 -2.36 -12.95 -41.04
N LEU A 423 -2.98 -12.66 -39.89
CA LEU A 423 -4.40 -12.33 -39.82
C LEU A 423 -4.71 -10.94 -40.42
N ARG A 424 -3.80 -9.96 -40.33
CA ARG A 424 -3.92 -8.66 -40.99
C ARG A 424 -3.76 -8.75 -42.51
N GLN A 425 -2.88 -9.63 -43.01
CA GLN A 425 -2.74 -9.87 -44.46
C GLN A 425 -4.00 -10.53 -45.05
N ASN A 426 -4.53 -11.56 -44.39
CA ASN A 426 -5.74 -12.28 -44.83
C ASN A 426 -7.03 -11.45 -44.78
N SER A 427 -7.08 -10.38 -43.97
CA SER A 427 -8.23 -9.47 -43.90
C SER A 427 -8.14 -8.32 -44.89
N ILE A 428 -6.95 -7.98 -45.39
CA ILE A 428 -6.76 -7.01 -46.48
C ILE A 428 -7.06 -7.65 -47.84
N GLU A 429 -6.75 -8.94 -48.04
CA GLU A 429 -7.05 -9.66 -49.28
C GLU A 429 -8.56 -9.90 -49.46
N ARG A 430 -9.31 -10.20 -48.38
CA ARG A 430 -10.78 -10.39 -48.42
C ARG A 430 -11.61 -9.10 -48.56
N MET A 431 -10.98 -7.93 -48.52
CA MET A 431 -11.66 -6.65 -48.79
C MET A 431 -11.37 -6.11 -50.20
N LYS A 432 -10.61 -6.85 -51.01
CA LYS A 432 -10.26 -6.51 -52.39
C LYS A 432 -10.91 -7.43 -53.43
N GLU A 433 -11.62 -8.45 -52.99
CA GLU A 433 -12.62 -9.23 -53.75
C GLU A 433 -14.01 -8.72 -53.36
#